data_AF-A0A5R8M9T8-F1
#
_entry.id   AF-A0A5R8M9T8-F1
#
_cell.length_a   1.000
_cell.length_b   1.000
_cell.length_c   1.000
_cell.angle_alpha   90.00
_cell.angle_beta   90.00
_cell.angle_gamma   90.00
#
_symmetry.space_group_name_H-M   'P 1'
#
loop_
_entity.id
_entity.type
_entity.pdbx_description
1 polymer ?
#
loop_
_entity_poly.entity_id
_entity_poly.type
_entity_poly.pdbx_seq_one_letter_code
_entity_poly.pdbx_strand_id
1 'polypeptide(L)' 'MDIKTSKIELVKMILNIDNDNFIKKVTDFINNEKSDFWNELTESEQAEIKKGIEQLDNGKRTSFKDVLKKIS' A
#
# COMPACT_ATOMS: atom_id res chain seq x y z
N MET A 1 6.97 18.41 15.33
CA MET A 1 8.19 18.11 14.54
C MET A 1 8.25 19.10 13.39
N ASP A 2 9.38 19.74 13.16
CA ASP A 2 9.57 20.59 11.99
C ASP A 2 9.87 19.71 10.76
N ILE A 3 9.09 19.87 9.69
CA ILE A 3 9.19 19.03 8.48
C ILE A 3 10.57 19.13 7.82
N LYS A 4 11.23 20.29 7.89
CA LYS A 4 12.57 20.46 7.30
C LYS A 4 13.60 19.68 8.11
N THR A 5 13.52 19.73 9.44
CA THR A 5 14.34 18.92 10.33
C THR A 5 14.16 17.43 10.05
N SER A 6 12.92 16.94 9.97
CA SER A 6 12.65 15.52 9.68
C SER A 6 13.19 15.07 8.32
N LYS A 7 13.15 15.92 7.29
CA LYS A 7 13.75 15.61 5.97
C LYS A 7 15.27 15.45 6.07
N ILE A 8 15.94 16.32 6.81
CA ILE A 8 17.41 16.25 6.99
C ILE A 8 17.80 14.98 7.74
N GLU A 9 17.06 14.61 8.79
CA GLU A 9 17.30 13.38 9.54
C GLU A 9 17.14 12.14 8.66
N LEU A 10 16.09 12.11 7.83
CA LEU A 10 15.86 11.01 6.89
C LEU A 10 17.02 10.85 5.89
N VAL A 11 17.51 11.96 5.32
CA VAL A 11 18.67 11.93 4.41
C VAL A 11 19.92 11.38 5.12
N LYS A 12 20.18 11.81 6.36
CA LYS A 12 21.32 11.29 7.14
C LYS A 12 21.20 9.79 7.41
N MET A 13 19.99 9.31 7.73
CA MET A 13 19.75 7.88 7.93
C MET A 13 20.05 7.10 6.64
N ILE A 14 19.58 7.58 5.49
CA ILE A 14 19.80 6.91 4.19
C ILE A 14 21.30 6.87 3.84
N LEU A 15 22.03 7.96 4.05
CA LEU A 15 23.48 8.03 3.76
C LEU A 15 24.33 7.07 4.59
N ASN A 16 23.83 6.62 5.74
CA ASN A 16 24.53 5.70 6.65
C ASN A 16 24.21 4.22 6.38
N ILE A 17 23.47 3.89 5.32
CA ILE A 17 23.08 2.51 5.01
C ILE A 17 24.01 1.93 3.96
N ASP A 18 24.71 0.85 4.31
CA ASP A 18 25.63 0.14 3.40
C ASP A 18 24.94 -0.99 2.60
N ASN A 19 23.68 -1.30 2.90
CA ASN A 19 22.96 -2.40 2.26
C ASN A 19 22.26 -1.94 0.97
N ASP A 20 22.88 -2.21 -0.18
CA ASP A 20 22.37 -1.88 -1.52
C ASP A 20 20.94 -2.40 -1.77
N ASN A 21 20.60 -3.60 -1.29
CA ASN A 21 19.27 -4.16 -1.48
C ASN A 21 18.21 -3.38 -0.68
N PHE A 22 18.57 -2.87 0.49
CA PHE A 22 17.70 -2.01 1.28
C PHE A 22 17.52 -0.64 0.61
N ILE A 23 18.61 -0.03 0.13
CA ILE A 23 18.56 1.24 -0.63
C ILE A 23 17.66 1.11 -1.85
N LYS A 24 17.74 -0.02 -2.58
CA LYS A 24 16.88 -0.31 -3.72
C LYS A 24 15.39 -0.33 -3.32
N LYS A 25 15.04 -1.06 -2.26
CA LYS A 25 13.65 -1.12 -1.76
C LYS A 25 13.11 0.25 -1.34
N VAL A 26 13.92 1.07 -0.66
CA VAL A 26 13.53 2.43 -0.26
C VAL A 26 13.33 3.32 -1.49
N THR A 27 14.20 3.17 -2.50
CA THR A 27 14.08 3.90 -3.77
C THR A 27 12.80 3.53 -4.50
N ASP A 28 12.51 2.23 -4.62
CA ASP A 28 11.29 1.72 -5.25
C ASP A 28 10.04 2.24 -4.52
N PHE A 29 10.04 2.21 -3.18
CA PHE A 29 8.95 2.75 -2.35
C PHE A 29 8.71 4.26 -2.61
N ILE A 30 9.76 5.08 -2.63
CA ILE A 30 9.63 6.53 -2.86
C ILE A 30 9.15 6.83 -4.28
N ASN A 31 9.62 6.07 -5.27
CA ASN A 31 9.21 6.26 -6.66
C ASN A 31 7.75 5.82 -6.88
N ASN A 32 7.33 4.74 -6.22
CA ASN A 32 5.98 4.20 -6.32
C ASN A 32 4.97 4.97 -5.48
N GLU A 33 5.39 5.79 -4.52
CA GLU A 33 4.48 6.65 -3.74
C GLU A 33 3.67 7.63 -4.61
N LYS A 34 4.14 7.91 -5.82
CA LYS A 34 3.44 8.75 -6.82
C LYS A 34 2.50 7.97 -7.73
N SER A 35 2.61 6.64 -7.77
CA SER A 35 1.77 5.79 -8.59
C SER A 35 0.54 5.38 -7.78
N ASP A 36 -0.65 5.59 -8.33
CA ASP A 36 -1.85 4.95 -7.79
C ASP A 36 -1.61 3.43 -7.81
N PHE A 37 -1.79 2.76 -6.67
CA PHE A 37 -1.60 1.31 -6.55
C PHE A 37 -2.45 0.56 -7.57
N TRP A 38 -3.55 1.16 -8.03
CA TRP A 38 -4.36 0.65 -9.13
C TRP A 38 -3.55 0.29 -10.38
N ASN A 39 -2.54 1.10 -10.71
CA ASN A 39 -1.68 0.90 -11.88
C ASN A 39 -0.63 -0.20 -11.68
N GLU A 40 -0.43 -0.68 -10.46
CA GLU A 40 0.50 -1.76 -10.13
C GLU A 40 -0.17 -3.15 -10.16
N LEU A 41 -1.50 -3.19 -10.17
CA LEU A 41 -2.29 -4.42 -10.20
C LEU A 41 -2.28 -5.06 -11.59
N THR A 42 -2.16 -6.39 -11.63
CA THR A 42 -2.38 -7.18 -12.85
C THR A 42 -3.83 -7.05 -13.33
N GLU A 43 -4.07 -7.31 -14.62
CA GLU A 43 -5.43 -7.30 -15.18
C GLU A 43 -6.39 -8.23 -14.43
N SER A 44 -5.89 -9.38 -13.96
CA SER A 44 -6.66 -10.33 -13.17
C SER A 44 -7.05 -9.77 -11.81
N GLU A 45 -6.13 -9.09 -11.11
CA GLU A 45 -6.42 -8.46 -9.82
C GLU A 45 -7.40 -7.30 -9.96
N GLN A 46 -7.23 -6.47 -10.99
CA GLN A 46 -8.17 -5.39 -11.30
C GLN A 46 -9.57 -5.95 -11.61
N ALA A 47 -9.67 -7.06 -12.34
CA ALA A 47 -10.93 -7.71 -12.67
C ALA A 47 -11.65 -8.25 -11.43
N GLU A 48 -10.92 -8.90 -10.51
CA GLU A 48 -11.51 -9.40 -9.27
C GLU A 48 -11.96 -8.27 -8.35
N ILE A 49 -11.21 -7.16 -8.27
CA ILE A 49 -11.65 -5.97 -7.50
C ILE A 49 -12.94 -5.39 -8.09
N LYS A 50 -13.02 -5.21 -9.42
CA LYS A 50 -14.23 -4.70 -10.08
C LYS A 50 -15.45 -5.59 -9.80
N LYS A 51 -15.26 -6.90 -9.89
CA LYS A 51 -16.30 -7.90 -9.57
C LYS A 51 -16.71 -7.83 -8.10
N GLY A 52 -15.76 -7.65 -7.18
CA GLY A 52 -16.05 -7.43 -5.76
C GLY A 52 -16.92 -6.19 -5.54
N ILE A 53 -16.59 -5.07 -6.18
CA ILE A 53 -17.39 -3.83 -6.11
C ILE A 53 -18.81 -4.08 -6.65
N GLU A 54 -18.94 -4.72 -7.81
CA GLU A 54 -20.25 -5.07 -8.38
C GLU A 54 -21.08 -5.96 -7.45
N GLN A 55 -20.44 -6.91 -6.75
CA GLN A 55 -21.11 -7.73 -5.73
C GLN A 55 -21.58 -6.89 -4.55
N LEU A 56 -20.77 -5.95 -4.06
CA LEU A 56 -21.13 -5.05 -2.97
C LEU A 56 -22.34 -4.17 -3.35
N ASP A 57 -22.35 -3.63 -4.58
CA ASP A 57 -23.43 -2.79 -5.11
C ASP A 57 -24.74 -3.58 -5.26
N ASN A 58 -24.63 -4.84 -5.66
CA ASN A 58 -25.74 -5.79 -5.71
C ASN A 58 -26.15 -6.33 -4.32
N GLY A 59 -25.61 -5.78 -3.23
CA GLY A 59 -25.95 -6.15 -1.87
C GLY A 59 -25.40 -7.51 -1.43
N LYS A 60 -24.54 -8.17 -2.22
CA LYS A 60 -23.85 -9.43 -1.88
C LYS A 60 -22.70 -9.15 -0.92
N ARG A 61 -23.03 -8.62 0.25
CA ARG A 61 -22.08 -8.19 1.27
C ARG A 61 -22.56 -8.58 2.66
N THR A 62 -21.61 -8.84 3.54
CA THR A 62 -21.85 -9.03 4.97
C THR A 62 -21.02 -8.01 5.73
N SER A 63 -21.51 -7.56 6.89
CA SER A 63 -20.71 -6.67 7.72
C SER A 63 -19.48 -7.41 8.25
N PHE A 64 -18.35 -6.70 8.32
CA PHE A 64 -17.11 -7.26 8.86
C PHE A 64 -17.29 -7.76 10.31
N LYS A 65 -18.06 -7.01 11.11
CA LYS A 65 -18.41 -7.39 12.48
C LYS A 65 -19.13 -8.74 12.55
N ASP A 66 -20.03 -9.02 11.63
CA ASP A 66 -20.77 -10.29 11.61
C ASP A 66 -19.93 -11.45 11.10
N VAL A 67 -18.93 -11.19 10.26
CA VAL A 67 -17.90 -12.19 9.91
C VAL A 67 -17.08 -12.56 11.14
N LEU A 68 -16.56 -11.56 11.86
CA LEU A 68 -15.73 -11.79 13.06
C LEU A 68 -16.43 -12.63 14.12
N LYS A 69 -17.73 -12.38 14.36
CA LYS A 69 -18.55 -13.19 15.28
C LYS A 69 -18.67 -14.66 14.88
N LYS A 70 -18.53 -15.00 13.60
CA LYS A 70 -18.66 -16.38 13.10
C LYS A 70 -17.35 -17.17 13.19
N ILE A 71 -16.21 -16.47 13.30
CA ILE A 71 -14.88 -17.06 13.30
C ILE A 71 -14.15 -16.94 14.65
N SER A 72 -14.76 -16.27 15.63
CA SER A 72 -14.31 -16.21 17.02
C SER A 72 -15.05 -17.24 17.86
#